data_AF-A0A090X6J8-F1
#
_entry.id   AF-A0A090X6J8-F1
#
_cell.length_a   1.000
_cell.length_b   1.000
_cell.length_c   1.000
_cell.angle_alpha   90.00
_cell.angle_beta   90.00
_cell.angle_gamma   90.00
#
_symmetry.space_group_name_H-M   'P 1'
#
loop_
_entity.id
_entity.type
_entity.pdbx_description
1 polymer ?
#
loop_
_entity_poly.entity_id
_entity_poly.type
_entity_poly.pdbx_seq_one_letter_code
_entity_poly.pdbx_strand_id
1 'polypeptide(L)'
;MMGDNRHNSIDARAWGFVPFDHVVGKPVFIWMSWDGSSPRWERFFTTVSGSGKATSFLIPFLILLAGYFGFKKWKERKAANS
;
A
#
# COMPACT_ATOMS: atom_id res chain seq x y z
N MET A 1 -14.42 7.19 16.63
CA MET A 1 -13.84 7.30 15.28
C MET A 1 -14.83 7.99 14.36
N MET A 2 -14.39 8.66 13.30
CA MET A 2 -15.27 9.30 12.31
C MET A 2 -14.82 8.92 10.91
N GLY A 3 -15.75 8.54 10.03
CA GLY A 3 -15.43 8.18 8.65
C GLY A 3 -15.27 9.41 7.74
N ASP A 4 -14.49 9.26 6.67
CA ASP A 4 -14.34 10.31 5.66
C ASP A 4 -15.62 10.52 4.84
N ASN A 5 -16.36 9.45 4.54
CA ASN A 5 -17.67 9.54 3.88
C ASN A 5 -18.78 9.86 4.90
N ARG A 6 -18.87 11.14 5.28
CA ARG A 6 -19.66 11.65 6.42
C ARG A 6 -21.15 11.27 6.40
N HIS A 7 -21.76 11.21 5.22
CA HIS A 7 -23.18 10.93 5.04
C HIS A 7 -23.49 9.43 4.99
N ASN A 8 -22.48 8.60 4.72
CA ASN A 8 -22.63 7.15 4.58
C ASN A 8 -21.66 6.40 5.50
N SER A 9 -21.53 6.88 6.75
CA SER A 9 -20.67 6.26 7.75
C SER A 9 -21.43 6.13 9.07
N ILE A 10 -21.54 4.88 9.54
CA ILE A 10 -22.02 4.55 10.88
C ILE A 10 -20.79 4.56 11.81
N ASP A 11 -20.48 5.72 12.34
CA ASP A 11 -19.29 5.94 13.17
C ASP A 11 -19.66 6.37 14.60
N ALA A 12 -18.70 6.90 15.37
CA ALA A 12 -18.91 7.21 16.79
C ALA A 12 -20.07 8.19 17.06
N ARG A 13 -20.54 8.93 16.03
CA ARG A 13 -21.76 9.75 16.13
C ARG A 13 -23.01 8.92 16.42
N ALA A 14 -23.04 7.65 16.00
CA ALA A 14 -24.17 6.74 16.18
C ALA A 14 -24.01 5.83 17.41
N TRP A 15 -22.79 5.36 17.72
CA TRP A 15 -22.56 4.31 18.74
C TRP A 15 -21.55 4.68 19.84
N GLY A 16 -21.06 5.92 19.90
CA GLY A 16 -20.19 6.41 20.98
C GLY A 16 -18.69 6.16 20.75
N PHE A 17 -17.88 6.34 21.80
CA PHE A 17 -16.42 6.23 21.71
C PHE A 17 -15.94 4.78 21.65
N VAL A 18 -14.83 4.53 20.93
CA VAL A 18 -14.13 3.22 20.93
C VAL A 18 -13.05 3.25 22.01
N PRO A 19 -13.06 2.32 22.97
CA PRO A 19 -11.94 2.11 23.89
C PRO A 19 -10.62 1.80 23.16
N PHE A 20 -9.48 2.29 23.66
CA PHE A 20 -8.21 2.23 22.93
C PHE A 20 -7.63 0.82 22.76
N ASP A 21 -7.97 -0.10 23.66
CA ASP A 21 -7.66 -1.52 23.60
C ASP A 21 -8.21 -2.22 22.34
N HIS A 22 -9.22 -1.65 21.68
CA HIS A 22 -9.76 -2.15 20.42
C HIS A 22 -9.07 -1.57 19.18
N VAL A 23 -8.05 -0.71 19.34
CA VAL A 23 -7.30 -0.10 18.24
C VAL A 23 -6.12 -0.99 17.85
N VAL A 24 -6.18 -1.59 16.66
CA VAL A 24 -5.13 -2.51 16.17
C VAL A 24 -3.94 -1.77 15.55
N GLY A 25 -4.16 -0.63 14.89
CA GLY A 25 -3.07 0.11 14.24
C GLY A 25 -3.52 1.22 13.30
N LYS A 26 -2.57 1.76 12.53
CA LYS A 26 -2.77 2.87 11.60
C LYS A 26 -2.53 2.43 10.14
N PRO A 27 -3.45 2.69 9.20
CA PRO A 27 -3.21 2.43 7.80
C PRO A 27 -2.17 3.41 7.24
N VAL A 28 -1.14 2.87 6.56
CA VAL A 28 -0.02 3.66 6.00
C VAL A 28 0.13 3.53 4.49
N PHE A 29 -0.34 2.43 3.91
CA PHE A 29 0.02 2.05 2.55
C PHE A 29 -1.10 1.29 1.84
N ILE A 30 -1.31 1.58 0.56
CA ILE A 30 -2.23 0.88 -0.33
C ILE A 30 -1.41 -0.03 -1.24
N TRP A 31 -1.50 -1.33 -1.04
CA TRP A 31 -0.79 -2.31 -1.88
C TRP A 31 -1.54 -2.60 -3.19
N MET A 32 -2.87 -2.48 -3.19
CA MET A 32 -3.74 -2.83 -4.32
C MET A 32 -5.09 -2.10 -4.24
N SER A 33 -5.73 -1.86 -5.40
CA SER A 33 -7.05 -1.21 -5.48
C SER A 33 -7.85 -1.66 -6.70
N TRP A 34 -9.09 -2.11 -6.52
CA TRP A 34 -9.96 -2.52 -7.63
C TRP A 34 -11.26 -1.71 -7.63
N ASP A 35 -11.78 -1.42 -8.81
CA ASP A 35 -13.11 -0.85 -9.03
C ASP A 35 -13.91 -1.83 -9.89
N GLY A 36 -14.73 -2.65 -9.22
CA GLY A 36 -15.34 -3.82 -9.83
C GLY A 36 -14.26 -4.75 -10.40
N SER A 37 -14.29 -4.98 -11.72
CA SER A 37 -13.30 -5.78 -12.46
C SER A 37 -12.08 -5.00 -12.94
N SER A 38 -12.02 -3.68 -12.70
CA SER A 38 -10.98 -2.81 -13.25
C SER A 38 -9.92 -2.45 -12.19
N PRO A 39 -8.62 -2.74 -12.42
CA PRO A 39 -7.57 -2.34 -11.50
C PRO A 39 -7.29 -0.83 -11.56
N ARG A 40 -7.20 -0.19 -10.39
CA ARG A 40 -6.87 1.23 -10.24
C ARG A 40 -5.38 1.44 -10.01
N TRP A 41 -4.59 1.28 -11.07
CA TRP A 41 -3.12 1.32 -11.03
C TRP A 41 -2.54 2.59 -10.37
N GLU A 42 -3.24 3.71 -10.46
CA GLU A 42 -2.83 4.98 -9.87
C GLU A 42 -2.80 4.96 -8.33
N ARG A 43 -3.50 4.00 -7.69
CA ARG A 43 -3.54 3.81 -6.23
C ARG A 43 -2.67 2.66 -5.75
N PHE A 44 -2.02 1.93 -6.66
CA PHE A 44 -1.16 0.82 -6.28
C PHE A 44 0.14 1.38 -5.75
N PHE A 45 0.59 0.80 -4.64
CA PHE A 45 1.83 1.17 -3.97
C PHE A 45 1.89 2.66 -3.62
N THR A 46 0.78 3.24 -3.17
CA THR A 46 0.72 4.65 -2.73
C THR A 46 0.58 4.76 -1.21
N THR A 47 1.11 5.83 -0.62
CA THR A 47 0.91 6.15 0.80
C THR A 47 -0.48 6.75 1.05
N VAL A 48 -1.05 6.46 2.23
CA VAL A 48 -2.37 6.99 2.62
C VAL A 48 -2.27 8.42 3.17
N SER A 49 -1.13 8.79 3.75
CA SER A 49 -0.90 10.10 4.34
C SER A 49 -0.17 11.04 3.38
N GLY A 50 -0.78 12.19 3.09
CA GLY A 50 -0.17 13.28 2.33
C GLY A 50 -1.23 14.28 1.88
N SER A 51 -0.95 15.58 1.99
CA SER A 51 -1.85 16.64 1.50
C SER A 51 -1.73 16.88 -0.02
N GLY A 52 -0.80 16.19 -0.69
CA GLY A 52 -0.51 16.34 -2.11
C GLY A 52 -0.93 15.15 -2.97
N LYS A 53 -0.51 15.17 -4.24
CA LYS A 53 -0.73 14.07 -5.19
C LYS A 53 -0.03 12.80 -4.67
N ALA A 54 -0.80 11.72 -4.50
CA ALA A 54 -0.25 10.44 -4.10
C ALA A 54 0.78 9.96 -5.14
N THR A 55 2.00 9.66 -4.68
CA THR A 55 3.06 9.10 -5.52
C THR A 55 3.03 7.58 -5.42
N SER A 56 3.04 6.90 -6.58
CA SER A 56 3.12 5.44 -6.63
C SER A 56 4.58 5.00 -6.57
N PHE A 57 4.88 4.09 -5.65
CA PHE A 57 6.18 3.44 -5.51
C PHE A 57 6.29 2.15 -6.33
N LEU A 58 5.31 1.84 -7.18
CA LEU A 58 5.28 0.59 -7.95
C LEU A 58 6.48 0.47 -8.90
N ILE A 59 6.75 1.51 -9.70
CA ILE A 59 7.86 1.51 -10.66
C ILE A 59 9.22 1.36 -9.96
N PRO A 60 9.58 2.17 -8.94
CA PRO A 60 10.87 1.99 -8.26
C PRO A 60 10.96 0.62 -7.57
N PHE A 61 9.86 0.09 -7.03
CA PHE A 61 9.81 -1.27 -6.49
C PHE A 61 10.14 -2.33 -7.54
N LEU A 62 9.54 -2.25 -8.74
CA LEU A 62 9.81 -3.19 -9.84
C LEU A 62 11.26 -3.10 -10.35
N ILE A 63 11.85 -1.90 -10.40
CA ILE A 63 13.26 -1.72 -10.79
C ILE A 63 14.18 -2.39 -9.76
N LEU A 64 13.94 -2.18 -8.47
CA LEU A 64 14.72 -2.83 -7.40
C LEU A 64 14.56 -4.35 -7.44
N LEU A 65 13.35 -4.85 -7.66
CA LEU A 65 13.06 -6.27 -7.78
C LEU A 65 13.79 -6.90 -8.96
N ALA A 66 13.72 -6.27 -10.13
CA ALA A 66 14.43 -6.70 -11.33
C ALA A 66 15.95 -6.66 -11.13
N GLY A 67 16.47 -5.61 -10.50
CA GLY A 67 17.88 -5.49 -10.13
C GLY A 67 18.33 -6.60 -9.17
N TYR A 68 17.53 -6.92 -8.15
CA TYR A 68 17.80 -8.01 -7.21
C TYR A 68 17.87 -9.38 -7.91
N PHE A 69 16.87 -9.71 -8.73
CA PHE A 69 16.87 -10.98 -9.46
C PHE A 69 17.99 -11.05 -10.51
N GLY A 70 18.26 -9.94 -11.19
CA GLY A 70 19.39 -9.83 -12.13
C GLY A 70 20.73 -10.07 -11.45
N PHE A 71 20.96 -9.43 -10.29
CA PHE A 71 22.15 -9.60 -9.49
C PHE A 71 22.29 -11.04 -8.96
N LYS A 72 21.20 -11.62 -8.44
CA LYS A 72 21.17 -13.01 -7.98
C LYS A 72 21.60 -13.97 -9.09
N LYS A 73 21.01 -13.83 -10.28
CA LYS A 73 21.34 -14.65 -11.46
C LYS A 73 22.78 -14.45 -11.93
N TRP A 74 23.31 -13.23 -11.87
CA TRP A 74 24.72 -12.95 -12.20
C TRP A 74 25.68 -13.61 -11.20
N LYS A 75 25.38 -13.52 -9.90
CA LYS A 75 26.18 -14.15 -8.84
C LYS A 75 26.22 -15.67 -9.01
N GLU A 76 25.08 -16.30 -9.27
CA GLU A 76 24.98 -17.74 -9.54
C GLU A 76 25.82 -18.16 -10.76
N ARG A 77 25.77 -17.40 -11.86
CA ARG A 77 26.60 -17.65 -13.04
C ARG A 77 28.10 -17.55 -12.75
N LYS A 78 28.53 -16.58 -11.93
CA LYS A 78 29.94 -16.48 -11.53
C LYS A 78 30.38 -17.66 -10.67
N ALA A 79 29.53 -18.10 -9.74
CA ALA A 79 29.82 -19.26 -8.90
C ALA A 79 29.87 -20.57 -9.70
N ALA A 80 29.10 -20.70 -10.78
CA ALA A 80 29.13 -21.87 -11.67
C ALA A 80 30.31 -21.88 -12.67
N ASN A 81 30.89 -20.71 -12.96
CA ASN A 81 32.02 -20.54 -13.89
C ASN A 81 33.37 -20.35 -13.16
N SER A 82 33.40 -20.48 -11.84
CA SER A 82 34.61 -20.49 -11.00
C SER A 82 34.85 -21.89 -10.46
#